data_AF-A0A7V8NJG6-F1
#
_entry.id   AF-A0A7V8NJG6-F1
#
_cell.length_a   1.000
_cell.length_b   1.000
_cell.length_c   1.000
_cell.angle_alpha   90.00
_cell.angle_beta   90.00
_cell.angle_gamma   90.00
#
_symmetry.space_group_name_H-M   'P 1'
#
loop_
_entity.id
_entity.type
_entity.pdbx_description
1 polymer ?
#
loop_
_entity_poly.entity_id
_entity_poly.type
_entity_poly.pdbx_seq_one_letter_code
_entity_poly.pdbx_strand_id
1 'polypeptide(L)'
;MHRVMVSNNDRDKYPAATDPAECDDEGYVKPYFDLDTVRELAANTQAAAKEFGHDSIDTVHVVDGDADGKPPALVVVVTWMDIESKGVAKATTIVEPIRHREDEDQDDDPEDAGDWLWPVGGLAWRWYAFGPDGIHPQIPYKPEQ
;
A
#
# COMPACT_ATOMS: atom_id res chain seq x y z
N MET A 1 -3.89 13.11 -5.37
CA MET A 1 -2.73 12.31 -4.90
C MET A 1 -1.61 12.42 -5.92
N HIS A 2 -0.35 12.18 -5.54
CA HIS A 2 0.79 12.20 -6.46
C HIS A 2 1.37 10.81 -6.61
N ARG A 3 1.72 10.42 -7.84
CA ARG A 3 2.41 9.15 -8.11
C ARG A 3 3.89 9.30 -7.75
N VAL A 4 4.37 8.45 -6.85
CA VAL A 4 5.77 8.40 -6.41
C VAL A 4 6.21 6.96 -6.17
N MET A 5 7.52 6.74 -6.12
CA MET A 5 8.06 5.48 -5.62
C MET A 5 8.12 5.52 -4.09
N VAL A 6 7.66 4.47 -3.42
CA VAL A 6 7.74 4.32 -1.97
C VAL A 6 8.51 3.05 -1.59
N SER A 7 9.13 3.06 -0.42
CA SER A 7 9.73 1.88 0.20
C SER A 7 9.52 1.91 1.71
N ASN A 8 9.61 0.75 2.34
CA ASN A 8 9.68 0.57 3.79
C ASN A 8 10.86 -0.30 4.22
N ASN A 9 11.74 -0.68 3.29
CA ASN A 9 12.83 -1.61 3.56
C ASN A 9 14.14 -1.31 2.79
N ASP A 10 14.24 -0.12 2.18
CA ASP A 10 15.34 0.40 1.35
C ASP A 10 15.66 -0.39 0.06
N ARG A 11 15.21 -1.64 -0.02
CA ARG A 11 15.53 -2.56 -1.13
C ARG A 11 14.45 -2.52 -2.20
N ASP A 12 13.21 -2.73 -1.79
CA ASP A 12 12.08 -2.91 -2.69
C ASP A 12 11.33 -1.57 -2.80
N LYS A 13 11.10 -1.12 -4.03
CA LYS A 13 10.46 0.16 -4.34
C LYS A 13 9.21 -0.09 -5.15
N TYR A 14 8.12 0.52 -4.74
CA TYR A 14 6.80 0.30 -5.33
C TYR A 14 6.21 1.61 -5.82
N PRO A 15 5.60 1.66 -7.01
CA PRO A 15 4.83 2.83 -7.43
C PRO A 15 3.56 2.94 -6.59
N ALA A 16 3.28 4.12 -6.04
CA ALA A 16 2.09 4.38 -5.25
C ALA A 16 1.57 5.79 -5.50
N ALA A 17 0.27 5.98 -5.30
CA ALA A 17 -0.28 7.31 -5.08
C ALA A 17 -0.11 7.69 -3.60
N THR A 18 0.28 8.93 -3.32
CA THR A 18 0.39 9.46 -1.96
C THR A 18 -0.33 10.80 -1.84
N ASP A 19 -0.92 11.05 -0.67
CA ASP A 19 -1.42 12.37 -0.30
C ASP A 19 -0.45 13.02 0.70
N PRO A 20 0.18 14.16 0.37
CA PRO A 20 1.06 14.88 1.28
C PRO A 20 0.36 15.31 2.58
N ALA A 21 -0.97 15.45 2.57
CA ALA A 21 -1.75 15.75 3.78
C ALA A 21 -1.92 14.53 4.70
N GLU A 22 -1.65 13.32 4.21
CA GLU A 22 -1.66 12.06 4.97
C GLU A 22 -0.23 11.59 5.32
N CYS A 23 0.66 12.53 5.62
CA CYS A 23 1.97 12.26 6.22
C CYS A 23 1.91 12.37 7.75
N ASP A 24 2.71 11.58 8.45
CA ASP A 24 2.92 11.78 9.89
C ASP A 24 3.97 12.87 10.19
N ASP A 25 4.11 13.22 11.48
CA ASP A 25 5.06 14.24 11.95
C ASP A 25 6.53 13.83 11.73
N GLU A 26 6.81 12.54 11.52
CA GLU A 26 8.15 12.02 11.21
C GLU A 26 8.43 12.02 9.70
N GLY A 27 7.43 12.32 8.87
CA GLY A 27 7.54 12.44 7.43
C GLY A 27 7.27 11.14 6.65
N TYR A 28 6.76 10.10 7.30
CA TYR A 28 6.31 8.88 6.64
C TYR A 28 4.97 9.11 5.94
N VAL A 29 4.78 8.43 4.82
CA VAL A 29 3.62 8.60 3.94
C VAL A 29 2.66 7.42 4.08
N LYS A 30 1.39 7.66 3.75
CA LYS A 30 0.40 6.60 3.52
C LYS A 30 0.29 6.33 2.01
N PRO A 31 0.82 5.20 1.52
CA PRO A 31 0.75 4.87 0.09
C PRO A 31 -0.57 4.20 -0.27
N TYR A 32 -0.99 4.41 -1.52
CA TYR A 32 -2.15 3.79 -2.15
C TYR A 32 -1.69 3.07 -3.42
N PHE A 33 -1.76 1.74 -3.41
CA PHE A 33 -1.21 0.89 -4.46
C PHE A 33 -2.29 0.40 -5.42
N ASP A 34 -1.98 0.33 -6.72
CA ASP A 34 -2.80 -0.44 -7.66
C ASP A 34 -2.65 -1.95 -7.42
N LEU A 35 -3.55 -2.74 -8.00
CA LEU A 35 -3.61 -4.18 -7.75
C LEU A 35 -2.33 -4.92 -8.18
N ASP A 36 -1.71 -4.52 -9.28
CA ASP A 36 -0.49 -5.17 -9.76
C ASP A 36 0.69 -4.92 -8.80
N THR A 37 0.78 -3.71 -8.26
CA THR A 37 1.75 -3.37 -7.23
C THR A 37 1.47 -4.13 -5.93
N VAL A 38 0.20 -4.29 -5.53
CA VAL A 38 -0.15 -5.10 -4.35
C VAL A 38 0.26 -6.57 -4.55
N ARG A 39 0.11 -7.12 -5.76
CA ARG A 39 0.56 -8.49 -6.07
C ARG A 39 2.08 -8.62 -5.98
N GLU A 40 2.83 -7.64 -6.48
CA GLU A 40 4.28 -7.60 -6.33
C GLU A 40 4.69 -7.54 -4.85
N LEU A 41 4.07 -6.65 -4.07
CA LEU A 41 4.30 -6.52 -2.64
C LEU A 41 3.96 -7.83 -1.90
N ALA A 42 2.87 -8.51 -2.28
CA ALA A 42 2.53 -9.82 -1.75
C ALA A 42 3.63 -10.85 -2.04
N ALA A 43 4.08 -10.98 -3.29
CA ALA A 43 5.18 -11.89 -3.62
C ALA A 43 6.45 -11.60 -2.82
N ASN A 44 6.82 -10.32 -2.67
CA ASN A 44 8.02 -9.90 -1.96
C ASN A 44 7.94 -10.15 -0.45
N THR A 45 6.80 -9.85 0.18
CA THR A 45 6.60 -10.13 1.61
C THR A 45 6.55 -11.63 1.91
N GLN A 46 5.96 -12.46 1.04
CA GLN A 46 6.01 -13.92 1.18
C GLN A 46 7.44 -14.46 1.05
N ALA A 47 8.21 -13.95 0.09
CA ALA A 47 9.61 -14.32 -0.08
C ALA A 47 10.45 -13.92 1.15
N ALA A 48 10.27 -12.71 1.66
CA ALA A 48 10.94 -12.23 2.86
C ALA A 48 10.55 -13.05 4.11
N ALA A 49 9.27 -13.38 4.30
CA ALA A 49 8.84 -14.23 5.41
C ALA A 49 9.42 -15.65 5.33
N LYS A 50 9.62 -16.18 4.12
CA LYS A 50 10.32 -17.46 3.92
C LYS A 50 11.81 -17.38 4.28
N GLU A 51 12.46 -16.26 4.01
CA GLU A 51 13.88 -16.05 4.28
C GLU A 51 14.15 -15.73 5.75
N PHE A 52 13.37 -14.84 6.35
CA PHE A 52 13.62 -14.25 7.67
C PHE A 52 12.70 -14.78 8.77
N GLY A 53 11.64 -15.51 8.43
CA GLY A 53 10.63 -15.98 9.37
C GLY A 53 9.40 -15.08 9.45
N HIS A 54 8.25 -15.70 9.72
CA HIS A 54 6.98 -14.98 9.85
C HIS A 54 6.95 -14.07 11.07
N ASP A 55 7.66 -14.40 12.15
CA ASP A 55 7.78 -13.55 13.36
C ASP A 55 8.43 -12.19 13.09
N SER A 56 9.15 -12.04 11.97
CA SER A 56 9.88 -10.83 11.60
C SER A 56 9.25 -10.06 10.44
N ILE A 57 8.36 -10.69 9.66
CA ILE A 57 7.84 -10.14 8.40
C ILE A 57 6.32 -10.26 8.36
N ASP A 58 5.64 -9.11 8.33
CA ASP A 58 4.23 -9.05 7.98
C ASP A 58 4.05 -9.46 6.51
N THR A 59 3.00 -10.24 6.23
CA THR A 59 2.75 -10.75 4.88
C THR A 59 1.50 -10.15 4.28
N VAL A 60 1.57 -9.80 3.00
CA VAL A 60 0.40 -9.43 2.19
C VAL A 60 -0.09 -10.65 1.42
N HIS A 61 -1.40 -10.82 1.36
CA HIS A 61 -2.09 -11.88 0.62
C HIS A 61 -3.13 -11.24 -0.29
N VAL A 62 -3.17 -11.69 -1.54
CA VAL A 62 -4.17 -11.26 -2.53
C VAL A 62 -5.03 -12.47 -2.88
N VAL A 63 -6.34 -12.30 -2.79
CA VAL A 63 -7.33 -13.28 -3.23
C VAL A 63 -8.12 -12.63 -4.35
N ASP A 64 -7.86 -13.07 -5.58
CA ASP A 64 -8.59 -12.59 -6.76
C ASP A 64 -10.07 -13.00 -6.66
N GLY A 65 -10.96 -12.06 -7.00
CA GLY A 65 -12.40 -12.31 -7.02
C GLY A 65 -12.87 -12.88 -8.36
N ASP A 66 -13.87 -13.75 -8.32
CA ASP A 66 -14.66 -14.19 -9.49
C ASP A 66 -16.18 -14.03 -9.24
N ALA A 67 -16.56 -13.24 -8.24
CA ALA A 67 -17.94 -13.12 -7.77
C ALA A 67 -18.54 -11.76 -8.17
N ASP A 68 -18.76 -11.50 -9.47
CA ASP A 68 -19.46 -10.33 -10.07
C ASP A 68 -19.07 -8.92 -9.53
N GLY A 69 -18.07 -8.82 -8.66
CA GLY A 69 -18.04 -7.85 -7.58
C GLY A 69 -16.83 -6.96 -7.67
N LYS A 70 -17.09 -5.65 -7.67
CA LYS A 70 -16.08 -4.61 -7.47
C LYS A 70 -15.93 -4.45 -5.94
N PRO A 71 -14.72 -4.51 -5.35
CA PRO A 71 -13.40 -4.47 -5.97
C PRO A 71 -12.90 -5.83 -6.50
N PRO A 72 -11.96 -5.82 -7.47
CA PRO A 72 -11.53 -7.03 -8.20
C PRO A 72 -10.75 -8.06 -7.36
N ALA A 73 -10.30 -7.69 -6.16
CA ALA A 73 -9.57 -8.57 -5.27
C ALA A 73 -9.78 -8.22 -3.80
N LEU A 74 -9.68 -9.23 -2.95
CA LEU A 74 -9.55 -9.10 -1.50
C LEU A 74 -8.07 -9.07 -1.14
N VAL A 75 -7.64 -8.03 -0.40
CA VAL A 75 -6.27 -7.88 0.09
C VAL A 75 -6.26 -8.04 1.60
N VAL A 76 -5.38 -8.90 2.10
CA VAL A 76 -5.25 -9.21 3.52
C VAL A 76 -3.80 -9.00 3.96
N VAL A 77 -3.61 -8.25 5.04
CA VAL A 77 -2.33 -8.13 5.73
C VAL A 77 -2.37 -8.97 6.99
N VAL A 78 -1.34 -9.78 7.20
CA VAL A 78 -1.16 -10.58 8.42
C VAL A 78 0.09 -10.11 9.14
N THR A 79 -0.11 -9.57 10.34
CA THR A 79 0.95 -9.20 11.29
C THR A 79 1.19 -10.36 12.24
N TRP A 80 2.09 -11.26 11.86
CA TRP A 80 2.30 -12.55 12.54
C TRP A 80 2.77 -12.41 13.98
N MET A 81 3.61 -11.42 14.27
CA MET A 81 4.09 -11.13 15.64
C MET A 81 2.95 -10.82 16.62
N ASP A 82 1.78 -10.40 16.10
CA ASP A 82 0.61 -10.07 16.90
C ASP A 82 -0.32 -11.27 17.14
N ILE A 83 -0.11 -12.42 16.47
CA ILE A 83 -1.04 -13.57 16.57
C ILE A 83 -1.11 -14.10 18.00
N GLU A 84 0.03 -14.33 18.64
CA GLU A 84 0.06 -14.90 20.00
C GLU A 84 -0.47 -13.91 21.04
N SER A 85 -0.17 -12.62 20.88
CA SER A 85 -0.47 -11.58 21.87
C SER A 85 -1.87 -10.96 21.71
N LYS A 86 -2.36 -10.81 20.48
CA LYS A 86 -3.63 -10.13 20.16
C LYS A 86 -4.68 -11.06 19.55
N GLY A 87 -4.29 -12.26 19.11
CA GLY A 87 -5.16 -13.23 18.45
C GLY A 87 -5.33 -12.97 16.95
N VAL A 88 -5.71 -14.03 16.21
CA VAL A 88 -5.81 -14.03 14.74
C VAL A 88 -6.64 -12.87 14.19
N ALA A 89 -7.79 -12.57 14.79
CA ALA A 89 -8.69 -11.51 14.31
C ALA A 89 -8.08 -10.11 14.37
N LYS A 90 -7.18 -9.84 15.34
CA LYS A 90 -6.51 -8.54 15.46
C LYS A 90 -5.18 -8.49 14.71
N ALA A 91 -4.56 -9.65 14.48
CA ALA A 91 -3.36 -9.79 13.67
C ALA A 91 -3.65 -9.78 12.16
N THR A 92 -4.92 -9.89 11.76
CA THR A 92 -5.34 -9.93 10.35
C THR A 92 -6.14 -8.68 10.02
N THR A 93 -5.74 -7.97 8.96
CA THR A 93 -6.46 -6.79 8.46
C THR A 93 -6.92 -7.04 7.03
N ILE A 94 -8.21 -6.90 6.79
CA ILE A 94 -8.74 -6.76 5.43
C ILE A 94 -8.48 -5.31 5.02
N VAL A 95 -7.71 -5.12 3.94
CA VAL A 95 -7.39 -3.79 3.42
C VAL A 95 -8.53 -3.34 2.52
N GLU A 96 -9.32 -2.37 2.98
CA GLU A 96 -10.38 -1.78 2.17
C GLU A 96 -9.80 -0.86 1.09
N PRO A 97 -10.10 -1.10 -0.20
CA PRO A 97 -9.65 -0.21 -1.26
C PRO A 97 -10.52 1.04 -1.37
N ILE A 98 -9.93 2.09 -1.95
CA ILE A 98 -10.61 3.32 -2.32
C ILE A 98 -10.71 3.43 -3.84
N ARG A 99 -11.65 4.25 -4.32
CA ARG A 99 -11.66 4.73 -5.70
C ARG A 99 -10.92 6.05 -5.79
N HIS A 100 -10.02 6.17 -6.76
CA HIS A 100 -9.31 7.42 -7.03
C HIS A 100 -9.39 7.78 -8.52
N ARG A 101 -9.77 9.03 -8.81
CA ARG A 101 -9.64 9.66 -10.13
C ARG A 101 -8.47 10.63 -10.09
N GLU A 102 -7.64 10.66 -11.14
CA GLU A 102 -6.50 11.58 -11.22
C GLU A 102 -6.96 13.04 -11.47
N ASP A 103 -8.09 13.23 -12.16
CA ASP A 103 -8.69 14.55 -12.42
C ASP A 103 -10.07 14.69 -11.76
N GLU A 104 -10.27 15.78 -11.00
CA GLU A 104 -11.60 16.14 -10.47
C GLU A 104 -12.49 16.84 -11.51
N ASP A 105 -11.91 17.30 -12.63
CA ASP A 105 -12.57 18.08 -13.69
C ASP A 105 -13.06 17.23 -14.88
N GLN A 106 -12.87 15.90 -14.86
CA GLN A 106 -13.50 15.02 -15.85
C GLN A 106 -15.01 14.99 -15.55
N ASP A 107 -15.82 15.26 -16.58
CA ASP A 107 -17.28 15.15 -16.54
C ASP A 107 -17.67 13.92 -15.70
N ASP A 108 -18.72 14.04 -14.88
CA ASP A 108 -19.30 12.95 -14.08
C ASP A 108 -19.82 11.81 -14.99
N ASP A 109 -18.91 11.15 -15.70
CA ASP A 109 -19.17 9.96 -16.48
C ASP A 109 -19.46 8.85 -15.47
N PRO A 110 -20.71 8.35 -15.43
CA PRO A 110 -21.07 7.27 -14.52
C PRO A 110 -20.33 5.97 -14.85
N GLU A 111 -19.67 5.85 -16.00
CA GLU A 111 -18.86 4.69 -16.39
C GLU A 111 -17.40 4.77 -15.91
N ASP A 112 -16.83 5.97 -15.73
CA ASP A 112 -15.47 6.14 -15.21
C ASP A 112 -15.47 6.29 -13.69
N ALA A 113 -15.50 5.18 -12.95
CA ALA A 113 -15.46 5.20 -11.49
C ALA A 113 -14.07 5.48 -10.87
N GLY A 114 -13.04 5.76 -11.69
CA GLY A 114 -11.64 5.84 -11.26
C GLY A 114 -11.02 4.48 -10.93
N ASP A 115 -9.73 4.47 -10.57
CA ASP A 115 -8.99 3.25 -10.25
C ASP A 115 -9.20 2.78 -8.81
N TRP A 116 -9.13 1.47 -8.58
CA TRP A 116 -9.08 0.91 -7.23
C TRP A 116 -7.65 0.99 -6.70
N LEU A 117 -7.49 1.55 -5.50
CA LEU A 117 -6.20 1.60 -4.81
C LEU A 117 -6.30 1.06 -3.38
N TRP A 118 -5.29 0.31 -2.93
CA TRP A 118 -5.23 -0.30 -1.61
C TRP A 118 -4.18 0.37 -0.71
N PRO A 119 -4.56 0.87 0.48
CA PRO A 119 -3.62 1.47 1.44
C PRO A 119 -2.88 0.42 2.29
N VAL A 120 -2.07 -0.42 1.66
CA VAL A 120 -1.41 -1.56 2.33
C VAL A 120 -0.37 -1.07 3.36
N GLY A 121 -0.47 -1.58 4.59
CA GLY A 121 0.43 -1.25 5.71
C GLY A 121 0.17 0.10 6.38
N GLY A 122 -0.39 1.07 5.65
CA GLY A 122 -0.65 2.42 6.16
C GLY A 122 0.59 3.07 6.78
N LEU A 123 0.41 3.97 7.75
CA LEU A 123 1.53 4.62 8.45
C LEU A 123 2.31 3.66 9.37
N ALA A 124 1.69 2.55 9.80
CA ALA A 124 2.33 1.59 10.70
C ALA A 124 3.58 0.95 10.08
N TRP A 125 3.61 0.83 8.75
CA TRP A 125 4.74 0.26 8.02
C TRP A 125 5.83 1.29 7.68
N ARG A 126 5.69 2.55 8.10
CA ARG A 126 6.72 3.59 7.96
C ARG A 126 7.24 3.72 6.52
N TRP A 127 6.31 3.81 5.58
CA TRP A 127 6.66 4.06 4.18
C TRP A 127 7.26 5.44 4.01
N TYR A 128 8.26 5.57 3.16
CA TYR A 128 8.81 6.86 2.74
C TYR A 128 8.87 6.94 1.22
N ALA A 129 8.62 8.15 0.71
CA ALA A 129 8.65 8.45 -0.71
C ALA A 129 10.07 8.78 -1.19
N PHE A 130 10.35 8.51 -2.46
CA PHE A 130 11.57 8.94 -3.12
C PHE A 130 11.33 10.21 -3.93
N GLY A 131 12.37 11.03 -4.05
CA GLY A 131 12.33 12.20 -4.91
C GLY A 131 12.32 11.86 -6.40
N PRO A 132 12.28 12.88 -7.28
CA PRO A 132 12.25 12.68 -8.74
C PRO A 132 13.43 11.88 -9.30
N ASP A 133 14.55 11.85 -8.57
CA ASP A 133 15.73 11.06 -8.94
C ASP A 133 15.54 9.55 -8.71
N GLY A 134 14.50 9.13 -7.99
CA GLY A 134 14.22 7.74 -7.63
C GLY A 134 15.29 7.10 -6.73
N ILE A 135 16.26 7.87 -6.25
CA ILE A 135 17.44 7.39 -5.52
C ILE A 135 17.35 7.81 -4.06
N HIS A 136 17.02 9.07 -3.78
CA HIS A 136 17.07 9.59 -2.42
C HIS A 136 15.68 9.63 -1.77
N PRO A 137 15.52 9.11 -0.53
CA PRO A 137 14.28 9.24 0.20
C PRO A 137 14.02 10.71 0.56
N GLN A 138 12.76 11.12 0.50
CA GLN A 138 12.29 12.44 0.93
C GLN A 138 11.53 12.31 2.24
N ILE A 139 12.20 12.67 3.34
CA ILE A 139 11.63 12.68 4.68
C ILE A 139 11.93 14.06 5.31
N PRO A 140 10.93 14.94 5.53
CA PRO A 140 9.51 14.75 5.21
C PRO A 140 9.22 14.85 3.70
N TYR A 141 8.22 14.10 3.25
CA TYR A 141 7.78 14.13 1.84
C TYR A 141 7.21 15.52 1.47
N LYS A 142 7.73 16.08 0.38
CA LYS A 142 7.26 17.35 -0.19
C LYS A 142 7.16 17.17 -1.71
N PRO A 143 5.98 16.93 -2.27
CA PRO A 143 5.85 16.89 -3.72
C PRO A 143 6.32 18.23 -4.30
N GLU A 144 7.00 18.18 -5.45
CA GLU A 144 7.28 19.39 -6.21
C GLU A 144 5.93 19.98 -6.70
N GLN A 145 5.79 21.30 -6.55
CA GLN A 145 4.60 22.05 -6.99
C GLN A 145 4.49 22.12 -8.50
#